data_AF-A0AAV6A5Y5-F1
#
_entry.id   AF-A0AAV6A5Y5-F1
#
_cell.length_a   1.000
_cell.length_b   1.000
_cell.length_c   1.000
_cell.angle_alpha   90.00
_cell.angle_beta   90.00
_cell.angle_gamma   90.00
#
_symmetry.space_group_name_H-M   'P 1'
#
loop_
_entity.id
_entity.type
_entity.pdbx_description
1 polymer ?
#
loop_
_entity_poly.entity_id
_entity_poly.type
_entity_poly.pdbx_seq_one_letter_code
_entity_poly.pdbx_strand_id
1 'polypeptide(L)'
;GERVHSPRHVAIVFFAWHPGADGEALQRWSDAQGYPVPPEDVAKLEHAYGNPKLTLLDYGYLVGRHPLDLWVAGELSRTPALGWDELMSRSTGPRQLASNWLLEARQKHPQDLRVRIQMEQDAFAQMTPSWRRLGFPFEQLVPSYATAIGSSADRPAALAELMGIIANDGVRRSPTSIQSLRFATDTPYHTVFAPKAGDGERVMSVPVARALRKSLAEVVETGTARRVAGAFQGAGGKPIVVGGKTGSGDNRFDTFAGRGRLISSRPVSRTAAFVFYIGDRYFGILTASITGKVSGQYQFTSALPVTALRFLAPEINARLSRNVVARTATPALTAQTQEGVSR
;
A
#
# COMPACT_ATOMS: atom_id res chain seq x y z
N GLY A 1 -6.81 18.14 13.00
CA GLY A 1 -7.95 18.51 13.85
C GLY A 1 -7.98 17.69 15.13
N GLU A 2 -6.96 17.81 15.98
CA GLU A 2 -7.07 17.41 17.38
C GLU A 2 -7.34 18.70 18.17
N ARG A 3 -8.43 18.73 18.95
CA ARG A 3 -8.77 19.87 19.81
C ARG A 3 -7.82 19.86 21.00
N VAL A 4 -6.98 20.90 21.11
CA VAL A 4 -6.04 20.99 22.22
C VAL A 4 -6.73 21.68 23.39
N HIS A 5 -7.04 20.93 24.44
CA HIS A 5 -7.68 21.43 25.66
C HIS A 5 -6.70 22.04 26.68
N SER A 6 -5.44 22.22 26.30
CA SER A 6 -4.39 22.71 27.19
C SER A 6 -4.35 24.24 27.17
N PRO A 7 -4.56 24.94 28.31
CA PRO A 7 -4.46 26.41 28.40
C PRO A 7 -3.14 26.96 27.86
N ARG A 8 -2.06 26.19 28.05
CA ARG A 8 -0.75 26.48 27.48
C ARG A 8 -0.78 26.61 25.96
N HIS A 9 -1.36 25.63 25.25
CA HIS A 9 -1.38 25.64 23.78
C HIS A 9 -2.34 26.70 23.24
N VAL A 10 -3.45 26.95 23.94
CA VAL A 10 -4.38 28.05 23.62
C VAL A 10 -3.62 29.39 23.66
N ALA A 11 -2.85 29.65 24.72
CA ALA A 11 -2.04 30.85 24.83
C ALA A 11 -0.95 30.94 23.75
N ILE A 12 -0.23 29.85 23.47
CA ILE A 12 0.80 29.83 22.42
C ILE A 12 0.20 30.17 21.05
N VAL A 13 -0.96 29.59 20.70
CA VAL A 13 -1.66 29.89 19.44
C VAL A 13 -2.16 31.34 19.41
N PHE A 14 -2.73 31.82 20.52
CA PHE A 14 -3.18 33.20 20.64
C PHE A 14 -2.06 34.20 20.35
N PHE A 15 -0.92 34.10 21.04
CA PHE A 15 0.20 35.03 20.87
C PHE A 15 0.91 34.87 19.51
N ALA A 16 0.86 33.67 18.92
CA ALA A 16 1.32 33.48 17.54
C ALA A 16 0.47 34.26 16.52
N TRP A 17 -0.84 34.39 16.78
CA TRP A 17 -1.78 35.07 15.89
C TRP A 17 -2.00 36.55 16.22
N HIS A 18 -1.68 36.95 17.46
CA HIS A 18 -1.80 38.32 17.95
C HIS A 18 -0.49 38.79 18.61
N PRO A 19 0.59 38.98 17.84
CA PRO A 19 1.87 39.44 18.39
C PRO A 19 1.70 40.78 19.12
N GLY A 20 2.16 40.84 20.38
CA GLY A 20 2.11 42.06 21.21
C GLY A 20 0.77 42.31 21.92
N ALA A 21 -0.18 41.37 21.86
CA ALA A 21 -1.38 41.41 22.68
C ALA A 21 -1.07 41.17 24.17
N ASP A 22 -1.99 41.58 25.06
CA ASP A 22 -1.87 41.43 26.51
C ASP A 22 -2.68 40.23 27.03
N GLY A 23 -2.55 39.95 28.34
CA GLY A 23 -3.28 38.89 29.01
C GLY A 23 -4.81 39.07 28.99
N GLU A 24 -5.31 40.31 29.00
CA GLU A 24 -6.75 40.57 28.90
C GLU A 24 -7.31 40.20 27.52
N ALA A 25 -6.56 40.46 26.45
CA ALA A 25 -6.90 40.03 25.11
C ALA A 25 -6.85 38.49 24.99
N LEU A 26 -5.87 37.83 25.61
CA LEU A 26 -5.81 36.37 25.68
C LEU A 26 -7.06 35.80 26.35
N GLN A 27 -7.44 36.32 27.52
CA GLN A 27 -8.61 35.85 28.26
C GLN A 27 -9.87 35.95 27.40
N ARG A 28 -10.15 37.15 26.88
CA ARG A 28 -11.33 37.42 26.03
C ARG A 28 -11.38 36.53 24.80
N TRP A 29 -10.24 36.35 24.12
CA TRP A 29 -10.16 35.49 22.94
C TRP A 29 -10.40 34.02 23.30
N SER A 30 -9.77 33.54 24.37
CA SER A 30 -9.89 32.14 24.82
C SER A 30 -11.32 31.78 25.24
N ASP A 31 -12.02 32.70 25.93
CA ASP A 31 -13.42 32.57 26.33
C ASP A 31 -14.34 32.51 25.10
N ALA A 32 -14.11 33.41 24.13
CA ALA A 32 -14.89 33.44 22.88
C ALA A 32 -14.71 32.19 22.02
N GLN A 33 -13.54 31.54 22.07
CA GLN A 33 -13.28 30.29 21.38
C GLN A 33 -13.80 29.05 22.14
N GLY A 34 -14.34 29.22 23.35
CA GLY A 34 -14.81 28.11 24.19
C GLY A 34 -13.69 27.30 24.85
N TYR A 35 -12.50 27.88 24.97
CA TYR A 35 -11.32 27.28 25.61
C TYR A 35 -10.76 28.23 26.68
N PRO A 36 -11.52 28.50 27.76
CA PRO A 36 -11.13 29.51 28.74
C PRO A 36 -9.79 29.17 29.38
N VAL A 37 -8.90 30.16 29.43
CA VAL A 37 -7.67 30.10 30.23
C VAL A 37 -8.01 30.50 31.67
N PRO A 38 -7.54 29.77 32.70
CA PRO A 38 -7.77 30.18 34.08
C PRO A 38 -7.14 31.57 34.37
N PRO A 39 -7.87 32.51 34.99
CA PRO A 39 -7.36 33.87 35.23
C PRO A 39 -6.01 33.91 35.97
N GLU A 40 -5.77 32.96 36.87
CA GLU A 40 -4.52 32.81 37.61
C GLU A 40 -3.31 32.44 36.73
N ASP A 41 -3.55 31.81 35.58
CA ASP A 41 -2.51 31.38 34.65
C ASP A 41 -2.21 32.44 33.57
N VAL A 42 -3.10 33.42 33.35
CA VAL A 42 -2.98 34.41 32.28
C VAL A 42 -1.65 35.16 32.34
N ALA A 43 -1.33 35.76 33.47
CA ALA A 43 -0.10 36.56 33.63
C ALA A 43 1.17 35.71 33.41
N LYS A 44 1.13 34.44 33.83
CA LYS A 44 2.23 33.48 33.65
C LYS A 44 2.38 33.08 32.18
N LEU A 45 1.28 32.84 31.48
CA LEU A 45 1.26 32.45 30.08
C LEU A 45 1.62 33.62 29.16
N GLU A 46 1.18 34.84 29.48
CA GLU A 46 1.61 36.07 28.82
C GLU A 46 3.12 36.28 28.99
N HIS A 47 3.64 36.15 30.20
CA HIS A 47 5.08 36.27 30.42
C HIS A 47 5.89 35.22 29.64
N ALA A 48 5.38 33.99 29.53
CA ALA A 48 6.07 32.90 28.86
C ALA A 48 5.99 32.98 27.32
N TYR A 49 4.86 33.44 26.76
CA TYR A 49 4.55 33.31 25.33
C TYR A 49 4.23 34.63 24.62
N GLY A 50 4.00 35.73 25.34
CA GLY A 50 3.74 37.05 24.76
C GLY A 50 5.00 37.82 24.34
N ASN A 51 6.17 37.19 24.39
CA ASN A 51 7.45 37.84 24.10
C ASN A 51 7.52 38.25 22.60
N PRO A 52 7.70 39.55 22.27
CA PRO A 52 7.73 40.03 20.89
C PRO A 52 8.94 39.54 20.08
N LYS A 53 9.93 38.91 20.71
CA LYS A 53 11.07 38.27 20.03
C LYS A 53 10.76 36.89 19.48
N LEU A 54 9.67 36.25 19.90
CA LEU A 54 9.27 34.94 19.39
C LEU A 54 8.79 35.05 17.95
N THR A 55 9.35 34.22 17.09
CA THR A 55 9.02 34.14 15.67
C THR A 55 8.00 33.03 15.40
N LEU A 56 7.45 33.01 14.18
CA LEU A 56 6.57 31.93 13.72
C LEU A 56 7.24 30.54 13.83
N LEU A 57 8.57 30.44 13.68
CA LEU A 57 9.30 29.17 13.88
C LEU A 57 9.22 28.70 15.33
N ASP A 58 9.40 29.63 16.27
CA ASP A 58 9.37 29.35 17.70
C ASP A 58 7.97 28.89 18.13
N TYR A 59 6.93 29.59 17.68
CA TYR A 59 5.55 29.19 17.95
C TYR A 59 5.19 27.84 17.31
N GLY A 60 5.65 27.58 16.07
CA GLY A 60 5.49 26.25 15.44
C GLY A 60 6.13 25.14 16.28
N TYR A 61 7.35 25.36 16.77
CA TYR A 61 8.04 24.42 17.67
C TYR A 61 7.28 24.23 18.99
N LEU A 62 6.83 25.31 19.62
CA LEU A 62 6.10 25.28 20.90
C LEU A 62 4.76 24.54 20.81
N VAL A 63 4.05 24.63 19.68
CA VAL A 63 2.79 23.90 19.43
C VAL A 63 3.04 22.49 18.88
N GLY A 64 4.27 22.17 18.47
CA GLY A 64 4.59 20.90 17.81
C GLY A 64 3.94 20.74 16.43
N ARG A 65 3.76 21.85 15.70
CA ARG A 65 3.15 21.88 14.36
C ARG A 65 4.06 22.61 13.38
N HIS A 66 3.85 22.39 12.08
CA HIS A 66 4.63 23.10 11.07
C HIS A 66 4.33 24.61 11.14
N PRO A 67 5.34 25.50 11.08
CA PRO A 67 5.13 26.95 11.16
C PRO A 67 4.11 27.49 10.15
N LEU A 68 4.08 26.93 8.93
CA LEU A 68 3.10 27.31 7.92
C LEU A 68 1.69 26.84 8.24
N ASP A 69 1.49 25.70 8.92
CA ASP A 69 0.16 25.26 9.33
C ASP A 69 -0.44 26.25 10.33
N LEU A 70 0.39 26.69 11.28
CA LEU A 70 0.01 27.69 12.29
C LEU A 70 -0.33 29.04 11.64
N TRP A 71 0.48 29.47 10.66
CA TRP A 71 0.23 30.71 9.95
C TRP A 71 -1.03 30.66 9.08
N VAL A 72 -1.22 29.59 8.28
CA VAL A 72 -2.40 29.40 7.44
C VAL A 72 -3.67 29.36 8.28
N ALA A 73 -3.65 28.62 9.40
CA ALA A 73 -4.79 28.58 10.32
C ALA A 73 -5.13 29.97 10.89
N GLY A 74 -4.11 30.79 11.19
CA GLY A 74 -4.30 32.17 11.63
C GLY A 74 -4.89 33.08 10.56
N GLU A 75 -4.43 32.99 9.30
CA GLU A 75 -5.00 33.74 8.18
C GLU A 75 -6.47 33.36 7.93
N LEU A 76 -6.77 32.06 7.90
CA LEU A 76 -8.13 31.57 7.70
C LEU A 76 -9.05 31.87 8.90
N SER A 77 -8.51 31.93 10.11
CA SER A 77 -9.26 32.36 11.29
C SER A 77 -9.65 33.85 11.21
N ARG A 78 -8.76 34.70 10.69
CA ARG A 78 -9.04 36.14 10.49
C ARG A 78 -9.90 36.42 9.27
N THR A 79 -9.77 35.62 8.21
CA THR A 79 -10.50 35.80 6.96
C THR A 79 -10.96 34.43 6.43
N PRO A 80 -12.11 33.92 6.89
CA PRO A 80 -12.58 32.57 6.52
C PRO A 80 -12.85 32.38 5.02
N ALA A 81 -13.18 33.46 4.30
CA ALA A 81 -13.44 33.45 2.87
C ALA A 81 -12.18 33.64 1.99
N LEU A 82 -10.98 33.61 2.59
CA LEU A 82 -9.72 33.86 1.86
C LEU A 82 -9.48 32.79 0.79
N GLY A 83 -9.35 33.23 -0.46
CA GLY A 83 -9.07 32.36 -1.60
C GLY A 83 -7.62 31.84 -1.60
N TRP A 84 -7.39 30.72 -2.30
CA TRP A 84 -6.08 30.08 -2.39
C TRP A 84 -4.98 31.01 -2.94
N ASP A 85 -5.27 31.73 -4.03
CA ASP A 85 -4.28 32.60 -4.67
C ASP A 85 -3.85 33.76 -3.76
N GLU A 86 -4.79 34.32 -3.01
CA GLU A 86 -4.52 35.39 -2.06
C GLU A 86 -3.74 34.89 -0.84
N LEU A 87 -4.12 33.72 -0.29
CA LEU A 87 -3.36 33.07 0.77
C LEU A 87 -1.91 32.79 0.34
N MET A 88 -1.71 32.28 -0.88
CA MET A 88 -0.39 32.02 -1.45
C MET A 88 0.44 33.30 -1.63
N SER A 89 -0.17 34.39 -2.09
CA SER A 89 0.46 35.72 -2.18
C SER A 89 0.94 36.22 -0.81
N ARG A 90 0.05 36.19 0.20
CA ARG A 90 0.35 36.62 1.59
C ARG A 90 1.43 35.76 2.26
N SER A 91 1.58 34.51 1.85
CA SER A 91 2.50 33.55 2.47
C SER A 91 3.99 33.76 2.16
N THR A 92 4.36 34.77 1.35
CA THR A 92 5.76 34.96 0.89
C THR A 92 6.76 35.06 2.06
N GLY A 93 6.53 35.95 3.02
CA GLY A 93 7.40 36.09 4.21
C GLY A 93 7.43 34.83 5.09
N PRO A 94 6.28 34.28 5.50
CA PRO A 94 6.19 33.03 6.26
C PRO A 94 6.89 31.84 5.58
N ARG A 95 6.77 31.68 4.26
CA ARG A 95 7.46 30.62 3.50
C ARG A 95 8.96 30.82 3.51
N GLN A 96 9.45 32.04 3.28
CA GLN A 96 10.89 32.34 3.36
C GLN A 96 11.45 32.02 4.75
N LEU A 97 10.75 32.44 5.80
CA LEU A 97 11.13 32.17 7.19
C LEU A 97 11.11 30.66 7.51
N ALA A 98 10.08 29.94 7.07
CA ALA A 98 9.98 28.48 7.21
C ALA A 98 11.05 27.72 6.40
N SER A 99 11.53 28.29 5.30
CA SER A 99 12.56 27.68 4.44
C SER A 99 13.99 28.16 4.76
N ASN A 100 14.18 29.14 5.66
CA ASN A 100 15.49 29.75 5.89
C ASN A 100 16.55 28.73 6.32
N TRP A 101 16.15 27.69 7.07
CA TRP A 101 17.02 26.61 7.50
C TRP A 101 17.70 25.87 6.34
N LEU A 102 17.12 25.88 5.13
CA LEU A 102 17.73 25.28 3.93
C LEU A 102 18.94 26.08 3.41
N LEU A 103 19.01 27.36 3.74
CA LEU A 103 20.06 28.28 3.27
C LEU A 103 21.18 28.46 4.31
N GLU A 104 20.96 28.05 5.56
CA GLU A 104 21.93 28.17 6.64
C GLU A 104 23.00 27.07 6.57
N ALA A 105 24.26 27.43 6.30
CA ALA A 105 25.35 26.45 6.09
C ALA A 105 25.81 25.68 7.35
N ARG A 106 25.28 25.99 8.55
CA ARG A 106 25.79 25.49 9.83
C ARG A 106 25.52 23.99 10.06
N GLN A 107 24.51 23.40 9.41
CA GLN A 107 24.10 22.00 9.60
C GLN A 107 23.91 21.26 8.26
N LYS A 108 24.78 21.53 7.28
CA LYS A 108 24.66 21.01 5.90
C LYS A 108 24.36 19.51 5.80
N HIS A 109 25.07 18.66 6.56
CA HIS A 109 24.87 17.22 6.48
C HIS A 109 23.48 16.76 6.99
N PRO A 110 23.03 17.12 8.21
CA PRO A 110 21.66 16.87 8.64
C PRO A 110 20.58 17.45 7.70
N GLN A 111 20.85 18.60 7.09
CA GLN A 111 19.92 19.24 6.15
C GLN A 111 19.80 18.44 4.85
N ASP A 112 20.92 18.13 4.21
CA ASP A 112 20.97 17.33 2.99
C ASP A 112 20.29 15.97 3.22
N LEU A 113 20.49 15.36 4.39
CA LEU A 113 19.83 14.12 4.76
C LEU A 113 18.30 14.27 4.82
N ARG A 114 17.78 15.31 5.47
CA ARG A 114 16.33 15.58 5.55
C ARG A 114 15.73 15.82 4.16
N VAL A 115 16.40 16.59 3.32
CA VAL A 115 15.96 16.85 1.94
C VAL A 115 15.90 15.54 1.14
N ARG A 116 16.94 14.69 1.23
CA ARG A 116 16.96 13.38 0.56
C ARG A 116 15.85 12.46 1.05
N ILE A 117 15.60 12.41 2.37
CA ILE A 117 14.50 11.62 2.94
C ILE A 117 13.16 12.10 2.38
N GLN A 118 12.92 13.42 2.32
CA GLN A 118 11.68 13.96 1.76
C GLN A 118 11.54 13.62 0.28
N MET A 119 12.60 13.80 -0.51
CA MET A 119 12.61 13.42 -1.94
C MET A 119 12.30 11.93 -2.14
N GLU A 120 12.85 11.06 -1.29
CA GLU A 120 12.56 9.63 -1.32
C GLU A 120 11.09 9.35 -0.99
N GLN A 121 10.56 9.97 0.08
CA GLN A 121 9.14 9.86 0.44
C GLN A 121 8.21 10.30 -0.70
N ASP A 122 8.50 11.43 -1.33
CA ASP A 122 7.70 11.97 -2.44
C ASP A 122 7.75 11.05 -3.67
N ALA A 123 8.93 10.49 -3.99
CA ALA A 123 9.07 9.54 -5.10
C ALA A 123 8.24 8.26 -4.86
N PHE A 124 8.28 7.69 -3.66
CA PHE A 124 7.49 6.50 -3.33
C PHE A 124 6.00 6.81 -3.24
N ALA A 125 5.61 8.01 -2.81
CA ALA A 125 4.22 8.46 -2.86
C ALA A 125 3.70 8.51 -4.30
N GLN A 126 4.50 9.00 -5.25
CA GLN A 126 4.15 9.00 -6.68
C GLN A 126 4.04 7.59 -7.28
N MET A 127 4.85 6.63 -6.81
CA MET A 127 4.80 5.24 -7.29
C MET A 127 3.62 4.44 -6.72
N THR A 128 3.16 4.77 -5.51
CA THR A 128 2.16 3.99 -4.76
C THR A 128 0.85 3.75 -5.53
N PRO A 129 0.23 4.75 -6.21
CA PRO A 129 -1.00 4.53 -6.98
C PRO A 129 -0.86 3.46 -8.07
N SER A 130 0.29 3.38 -8.73
CA SER A 130 0.55 2.37 -9.78
C SER A 130 0.57 0.96 -9.20
N TRP A 131 1.15 0.77 -8.01
CA TRP A 131 1.13 -0.51 -7.32
C TRP A 131 -0.26 -0.87 -6.82
N ARG A 132 -1.01 0.07 -6.24
CA ARG A 132 -2.39 -0.14 -5.82
C ARG A 132 -3.30 -0.60 -6.96
N ARG A 133 -3.09 -0.06 -8.16
CA ARG A 133 -3.84 -0.47 -9.37
C ARG A 133 -3.68 -1.96 -9.69
N LEU A 134 -2.56 -2.56 -9.29
CA LEU A 134 -2.28 -3.99 -9.47
C LEU A 134 -2.89 -4.89 -8.38
N GLY A 135 -3.67 -4.34 -7.44
CA GLY A 135 -4.35 -5.09 -6.38
C GLY A 135 -3.66 -5.06 -5.01
N PHE A 136 -2.54 -4.35 -4.89
CA PHE A 136 -1.82 -4.24 -3.62
C PHE A 136 -2.58 -3.38 -2.60
N PRO A 137 -2.68 -3.81 -1.33
CA PRO A 137 -3.59 -3.21 -0.36
C PRO A 137 -2.97 -2.10 0.51
N PHE A 138 -1.70 -1.76 0.34
CA PHE A 138 -1.03 -0.76 1.18
C PHE A 138 -1.46 0.67 0.81
N GLU A 139 -1.57 1.53 1.83
CA GLU A 139 -1.84 2.96 1.64
C GLU A 139 -0.64 3.71 1.09
N GLN A 140 0.57 3.33 1.53
CA GLN A 140 1.84 3.89 1.10
C GLN A 140 2.90 2.79 1.02
N LEU A 141 3.74 2.84 -0.02
CA LEU A 141 4.97 2.03 -0.07
C LEU A 141 5.95 2.49 1.01
N VAL A 142 6.75 1.57 1.55
CA VAL A 142 7.85 1.92 2.44
C VAL A 142 8.88 2.74 1.64
N PRO A 143 9.16 4.00 2.01
CA PRO A 143 10.04 4.88 1.26
C PRO A 143 11.51 4.54 1.56
N SER A 144 11.95 3.42 1.00
CA SER A 144 13.28 2.87 1.19
C SER A 144 13.63 1.92 0.06
N TYR A 145 14.91 1.86 -0.32
CA TYR A 145 15.42 0.82 -1.21
C TYR A 145 15.14 -0.62 -0.74
N ALA A 146 14.88 -0.84 0.55
CA ALA A 146 14.44 -2.14 1.05
C ALA A 146 13.12 -2.63 0.39
N THR A 147 12.32 -1.73 -0.18
CA THR A 147 11.10 -2.08 -0.92
C THR A 147 11.41 -2.94 -2.14
N ALA A 148 12.57 -2.75 -2.79
CA ALA A 148 13.00 -3.57 -3.92
C ALA A 148 13.22 -5.05 -3.55
N ILE A 149 13.44 -5.35 -2.27
CA ILE A 149 13.60 -6.72 -1.73
C ILE A 149 12.37 -7.17 -0.91
N GLY A 150 11.24 -6.47 -1.00
CA GLY A 150 9.97 -6.91 -0.42
C GLY A 150 9.71 -6.45 1.02
N SER A 151 10.33 -5.36 1.49
CA SER A 151 10.05 -4.81 2.83
C SER A 151 8.66 -4.18 2.97
N SER A 152 8.03 -3.78 1.86
CA SER A 152 6.70 -3.15 1.83
C SER A 152 5.54 -4.11 2.14
N ALA A 153 5.83 -5.33 2.63
CA ALA A 153 4.92 -6.35 3.15
C ALA A 153 3.62 -6.55 2.34
N ASP A 154 3.55 -7.64 1.58
CA ASP A 154 2.37 -7.92 0.76
C ASP A 154 1.55 -9.11 1.26
N ARG A 155 0.25 -9.10 0.94
CA ARG A 155 -0.66 -10.22 1.18
C ARG A 155 -0.47 -11.27 0.08
N PRO A 156 -0.38 -12.56 0.41
CA PRO A 156 -0.28 -13.63 -0.59
C PRO A 156 -1.34 -13.54 -1.71
N ALA A 157 -2.55 -13.09 -1.39
CA ALA A 157 -3.63 -12.90 -2.35
C ALA A 157 -3.30 -11.86 -3.44
N ALA A 158 -2.65 -10.73 -3.10
CA ALA A 158 -2.30 -9.69 -4.06
C ALA A 158 -1.19 -10.16 -5.02
N LEU A 159 -0.21 -10.92 -4.51
CA LEU A 159 0.80 -11.59 -5.35
C LEU A 159 0.17 -12.58 -6.35
N ALA A 160 -0.81 -13.37 -5.90
CA ALA A 160 -1.56 -14.27 -6.78
C ALA A 160 -2.37 -13.49 -7.83
N GLU A 161 -3.03 -12.41 -7.43
CA GLU A 161 -3.77 -11.53 -8.33
C GLU A 161 -2.86 -10.90 -9.40
N LEU A 162 -1.65 -10.47 -9.02
CA LEU A 162 -0.64 -9.99 -9.95
C LEU A 162 -0.27 -11.04 -11.01
N MET A 163 -0.10 -12.31 -10.62
CA MET A 163 0.13 -13.37 -11.61
C MET A 163 -1.06 -13.56 -12.54
N GLY A 164 -2.29 -13.44 -12.02
CA GLY A 164 -3.51 -13.45 -12.83
C GLY A 164 -3.54 -12.30 -13.85
N ILE A 165 -3.15 -11.09 -13.44
CA ILE A 165 -3.03 -9.92 -14.32
C ILE A 165 -2.00 -10.20 -15.44
N ILE A 166 -0.82 -10.71 -15.07
CA ILE A 166 0.26 -11.01 -16.03
C ILE A 166 -0.16 -12.13 -17.00
N ALA A 167 -0.77 -13.21 -16.50
CA ALA A 167 -1.26 -14.31 -17.32
C ALA A 167 -2.36 -13.87 -18.30
N ASN A 168 -3.16 -12.87 -17.92
CA ASN A 168 -4.25 -12.29 -18.72
C ASN A 168 -3.83 -11.06 -19.54
N ASP A 169 -2.58 -10.97 -20.00
CA ASP A 169 -2.08 -9.86 -20.84
C ASP A 169 -2.36 -8.46 -20.25
N GLY A 170 -2.25 -8.34 -18.92
CA GLY A 170 -2.41 -7.09 -18.17
C GLY A 170 -3.84 -6.73 -17.78
N VAL A 171 -4.78 -7.66 -17.93
CA VAL A 171 -6.19 -7.47 -17.55
C VAL A 171 -6.46 -8.06 -16.17
N ARG A 172 -6.88 -7.21 -15.23
CA ARG A 172 -7.36 -7.58 -13.91
C ARG A 172 -8.79 -8.08 -14.01
N ARG A 173 -9.07 -9.24 -13.41
CA ARG A 173 -10.42 -9.82 -13.34
C ARG A 173 -10.78 -10.07 -11.88
N SER A 174 -12.02 -9.77 -11.50
CA SER A 174 -12.50 -10.03 -10.16
C SER A 174 -12.53 -11.54 -9.89
N PRO A 175 -11.87 -12.03 -8.82
CA PRO A 175 -11.94 -13.44 -8.46
C PRO A 175 -13.38 -13.81 -8.11
N THR A 176 -13.90 -14.85 -8.73
CA THR A 176 -15.27 -15.33 -8.52
C THR A 176 -15.23 -16.77 -8.03
N SER A 177 -15.61 -17.00 -6.78
CA SER A 177 -15.60 -18.35 -6.17
C SER A 177 -16.88 -19.13 -6.43
N ILE A 178 -18.00 -18.45 -6.69
CA ILE A 178 -19.32 -19.05 -6.93
C ILE A 178 -19.76 -18.71 -8.35
N GLN A 179 -19.93 -19.73 -9.20
CA GLN A 179 -20.32 -19.54 -10.60
C GLN A 179 -21.83 -19.53 -10.82
N SER A 180 -22.59 -20.22 -9.97
CA SER A 180 -24.04 -20.16 -9.99
C SER A 180 -24.64 -20.62 -8.66
N LEU A 181 -25.80 -20.09 -8.31
CA LEU A 181 -26.68 -20.59 -7.27
C LEU A 181 -28.00 -20.99 -7.94
N ARG A 182 -28.41 -22.24 -7.77
CA ARG A 182 -29.65 -22.77 -8.34
C ARG A 182 -30.62 -23.12 -7.21
N PHE A 183 -31.83 -22.57 -7.31
CA PHE A 183 -32.91 -22.75 -6.33
C PHE A 183 -34.12 -23.42 -6.98
N ALA A 184 -34.81 -24.25 -6.19
CA ALA A 184 -36.10 -24.84 -6.53
C ALA A 184 -36.16 -25.51 -7.91
N THR A 185 -35.11 -26.27 -8.24
CA THR A 185 -35.02 -27.07 -9.48
C THR A 185 -36.28 -27.91 -9.66
N ASP A 186 -36.78 -28.00 -10.90
CA ASP A 186 -37.98 -28.75 -11.28
C ASP A 186 -39.28 -28.26 -10.61
N THR A 187 -39.31 -27.02 -10.16
CA THR A 187 -40.54 -26.33 -9.71
C THR A 187 -40.79 -25.06 -10.54
N PRO A 188 -42.01 -24.51 -10.54
CA PRO A 188 -42.28 -23.19 -11.14
C PRO A 188 -41.45 -22.04 -10.55
N TYR A 189 -40.82 -22.24 -9.40
CA TYR A 189 -39.96 -21.25 -8.72
C TYR A 189 -38.47 -21.39 -9.07
N HIS A 190 -38.12 -22.22 -10.06
CA HIS A 190 -36.74 -22.43 -10.49
C HIS A 190 -36.03 -21.10 -10.78
N THR A 191 -35.02 -20.79 -9.97
CA THR A 191 -34.24 -19.56 -10.10
C THR A 191 -32.75 -19.87 -10.18
N VAL A 192 -32.05 -19.27 -11.14
CA VAL A 192 -30.59 -19.37 -11.29
C VAL A 192 -29.98 -17.99 -11.15
N PHE A 193 -29.15 -17.80 -10.13
CA PHE A 193 -28.30 -16.62 -9.99
C PHE A 193 -26.92 -16.96 -10.53
N ALA A 194 -26.45 -16.23 -11.54
CA ALA A 194 -25.10 -16.34 -12.06
C ALA A 194 -24.42 -14.96 -12.03
N PRO A 195 -23.12 -14.85 -11.69
CA PRO A 195 -22.38 -13.61 -11.78
C PRO A 195 -22.41 -13.09 -13.23
N LYS A 196 -22.70 -11.81 -13.40
CA LYS A 196 -22.52 -11.15 -14.69
C LYS A 196 -21.03 -11.20 -15.04
N ALA A 197 -20.68 -11.74 -16.21
CA ALA A 197 -19.32 -11.70 -16.69
C ALA A 197 -18.90 -10.23 -16.81
N GLY A 198 -17.98 -9.80 -15.95
CA GLY A 198 -17.40 -8.46 -16.02
C GLY A 198 -16.32 -8.42 -17.08
N ASP A 199 -16.36 -7.42 -17.94
CA ASP A 199 -15.22 -7.05 -18.76
C ASP A 199 -14.11 -6.59 -17.82
N GLY A 200 -13.05 -7.39 -17.70
CA GLY A 200 -11.94 -7.08 -16.78
C GLY A 200 -11.30 -5.71 -17.06
N GLU A 201 -10.60 -5.16 -16.08
CA GLU A 201 -9.96 -3.86 -16.19
C GLU A 201 -8.52 -3.99 -16.71
N ARG A 202 -8.14 -3.24 -17.75
CA ARG A 202 -6.75 -3.18 -18.20
C ARG A 202 -5.93 -2.31 -17.25
N VAL A 203 -5.12 -2.96 -16.42
CA VAL A 203 -4.25 -2.30 -15.43
C VAL A 203 -2.77 -2.26 -15.84
N MET A 204 -2.40 -3.06 -16.84
CA MET A 204 -1.04 -3.14 -17.39
C MET A 204 -1.13 -3.25 -18.93
N SER A 205 -0.16 -2.64 -19.62
CA SER A 205 -0.09 -2.74 -21.08
C SER A 205 0.30 -4.16 -21.53
N VAL A 206 -0.21 -4.58 -22.69
CA VAL A 206 0.08 -5.92 -23.24
C VAL A 206 1.59 -6.17 -23.41
N PRO A 207 2.40 -5.24 -23.95
CA PRO A 207 3.83 -5.46 -24.10
C PRO A 207 4.55 -5.68 -22.75
N VAL A 208 4.17 -4.94 -21.71
CA VAL A 208 4.76 -5.07 -20.37
C VAL A 208 4.35 -6.40 -19.74
N ALA A 209 3.07 -6.77 -19.82
CA ALA A 209 2.59 -8.06 -19.28
C ALA A 209 3.32 -9.25 -19.94
N ARG A 210 3.48 -9.22 -21.27
CA ARG A 210 4.18 -10.28 -22.01
C ARG A 210 5.67 -10.33 -21.70
N ALA A 211 6.33 -9.17 -21.56
CA ALA A 211 7.72 -9.09 -21.14
C ALA A 211 7.91 -9.69 -19.74
N LEU A 212 7.07 -9.30 -18.78
CA LEU A 212 7.10 -9.87 -17.42
C LEU A 212 6.83 -11.38 -17.42
N ARG A 213 5.84 -11.83 -18.20
CA ARG A 213 5.52 -13.25 -18.34
C ARG A 213 6.75 -14.03 -18.82
N LYS A 214 7.43 -13.55 -19.86
CA LYS A 214 8.66 -14.17 -20.37
C LYS A 214 9.76 -14.20 -19.29
N SER A 215 10.05 -13.08 -18.63
CA SER A 215 11.08 -13.02 -17.58
C SER A 215 10.77 -13.94 -16.40
N LEU A 216 9.49 -14.13 -16.05
CA LEU A 216 9.07 -15.07 -15.01
C LEU A 216 9.24 -16.53 -15.44
N ALA A 217 9.10 -16.86 -16.72
CA ALA A 217 9.38 -18.19 -17.24
C ALA A 217 10.88 -18.54 -17.12
N GLU A 218 11.77 -17.58 -17.41
CA GLU A 218 13.22 -17.76 -17.30
C GLU A 218 13.66 -18.15 -15.87
N VAL A 219 12.98 -17.62 -14.84
CA VAL A 219 13.23 -18.01 -13.43
C VAL A 219 12.97 -19.49 -13.18
N VAL A 220 12.01 -20.08 -13.89
CA VAL A 220 11.68 -21.50 -13.84
C VAL A 220 12.57 -22.32 -14.75
N GLU A 221 12.93 -21.83 -15.93
CA GLU A 221 13.74 -22.59 -16.89
C GLU A 221 15.20 -22.73 -16.43
N THR A 222 15.81 -21.63 -15.99
CA THR A 222 17.26 -21.58 -15.69
C THR A 222 17.55 -21.05 -14.29
N GLY A 223 16.55 -20.51 -13.59
CA GLY A 223 16.73 -19.81 -12.32
C GLY A 223 16.42 -20.62 -11.05
N THR A 224 16.12 -19.86 -9.99
CA THR A 224 15.87 -20.39 -8.63
C THR A 224 14.65 -21.31 -8.52
N ALA A 225 13.75 -21.32 -9.51
CA ALA A 225 12.57 -22.19 -9.53
C ALA A 225 12.73 -23.43 -10.43
N ARG A 226 13.95 -23.76 -10.89
CA ARG A 226 14.21 -24.89 -11.82
C ARG A 226 13.60 -26.24 -11.46
N ARG A 227 13.28 -26.47 -10.19
CA ARG A 227 12.72 -27.75 -9.72
C ARG A 227 11.32 -28.04 -10.30
N VAL A 228 10.55 -27.02 -10.72
CA VAL A 228 9.25 -27.20 -11.38
C VAL A 228 9.31 -27.20 -12.90
N ALA A 229 10.50 -27.00 -13.50
CA ALA A 229 10.68 -27.09 -14.95
C ALA A 229 10.26 -28.49 -15.44
N GLY A 230 9.44 -28.52 -16.51
CA GLY A 230 8.93 -29.76 -17.11
C GLY A 230 7.95 -30.57 -16.25
N ALA A 231 7.57 -30.09 -15.06
CA ALA A 231 6.65 -30.82 -14.18
C ALA A 231 5.20 -30.84 -14.71
N PHE A 232 4.82 -29.81 -15.47
CA PHE A 232 3.44 -29.61 -15.93
C PHE A 232 3.28 -29.92 -17.42
N GLN A 233 2.31 -30.77 -17.72
CA GLN A 233 2.03 -31.27 -19.05
C GLN A 233 0.52 -31.29 -19.30
N GLY A 234 0.12 -30.91 -20.51
CA GLY A 234 -1.25 -30.95 -20.97
C GLY A 234 -1.61 -32.28 -21.61
N ALA A 235 -2.75 -32.31 -22.30
CA ALA A 235 -3.19 -33.45 -23.08
C ALA A 235 -2.10 -33.91 -24.08
N GLY A 236 -1.88 -35.22 -24.17
CA GLY A 236 -0.87 -35.82 -25.05
C GLY A 236 0.58 -35.54 -24.63
N GLY A 237 0.83 -35.13 -23.37
CA GLY A 237 2.18 -34.90 -22.85
C GLY A 237 2.81 -33.57 -23.28
N LYS A 238 2.04 -32.67 -23.91
CA LYS A 238 2.53 -31.36 -24.35
C LYS A 238 3.05 -30.55 -23.15
N PRO A 239 4.31 -30.11 -23.12
CA PRO A 239 4.83 -29.28 -22.03
C PRO A 239 4.04 -27.98 -21.90
N ILE A 240 3.77 -27.57 -20.66
CA ILE A 240 3.12 -26.29 -20.36
C ILE A 240 4.14 -25.33 -19.77
N VAL A 241 4.18 -24.11 -20.29
CA VAL A 241 5.05 -23.05 -19.79
C VAL A 241 4.62 -22.67 -18.37
N VAL A 242 5.58 -22.64 -17.47
CA VAL A 242 5.42 -22.20 -16.09
C VAL A 242 6.33 -21.02 -15.88
N GLY A 243 5.83 -19.96 -15.26
CA GLY A 243 6.65 -18.86 -14.80
C GLY A 243 6.31 -18.50 -13.37
N GLY A 244 7.25 -17.88 -12.69
CA GLY A 244 7.05 -17.45 -11.32
C GLY A 244 8.26 -16.79 -10.72
N LYS A 245 8.10 -16.31 -9.48
CA LYS A 245 9.19 -15.72 -8.71
C LYS A 245 9.26 -16.34 -7.33
N THR A 246 10.49 -16.59 -6.92
CA THR A 246 10.87 -17.06 -5.60
C THR A 246 11.09 -15.88 -4.64
N GLY A 247 10.72 -16.07 -3.37
CA GLY A 247 11.04 -15.17 -2.28
C GLY A 247 11.56 -15.97 -1.08
N SER A 248 12.54 -15.44 -0.36
CA SER A 248 13.01 -16.00 0.91
C SER A 248 13.37 -14.86 1.84
N GLY A 249 12.89 -14.93 3.08
CA GLY A 249 13.11 -13.90 4.09
C GLY A 249 13.61 -14.53 5.38
N ASP A 250 14.67 -13.93 5.93
CA ASP A 250 15.11 -14.15 7.30
C ASP A 250 14.93 -12.83 8.06
N ASN A 251 13.71 -12.62 8.55
CA ASN A 251 13.41 -11.39 9.25
C ASN A 251 13.99 -11.47 10.66
N ARG A 252 14.84 -10.51 11.00
CA ARG A 252 15.54 -10.42 12.27
C ARG A 252 15.43 -9.00 12.78
N PHE A 253 15.33 -8.86 14.09
CA PHE A 253 15.40 -7.58 14.75
C PHE A 253 16.81 -7.38 15.28
N ASP A 254 17.49 -6.42 14.68
CA ASP A 254 18.88 -6.12 14.94
C ASP A 254 18.98 -4.82 15.76
N THR A 255 19.67 -4.89 16.89
CA THR A 255 19.96 -3.72 17.73
C THR A 255 21.37 -3.25 17.41
N PHE A 256 21.54 -1.98 17.05
CA PHE A 256 22.86 -1.40 16.73
C PHE A 256 23.30 -0.39 17.79
N ALA A 257 24.60 -0.36 18.06
CA ALA A 257 25.27 0.68 18.85
C ALA A 257 25.58 1.91 17.97
N GLY A 258 26.14 2.95 18.58
CA GLY A 258 26.74 4.06 17.86
C GLY A 258 27.73 3.57 16.78
N ARG A 259 27.77 4.27 15.65
CA ARG A 259 28.56 3.91 14.44
C ARG A 259 28.16 2.59 13.76
N GLY A 260 26.95 2.09 13.99
CA GLY A 260 26.41 0.93 13.24
C GLY A 260 26.93 -0.42 13.68
N ARG A 261 27.55 -0.53 14.86
CA ARG A 261 28.02 -1.81 15.39
C ARG A 261 26.84 -2.65 15.88
N LEU A 262 26.63 -3.84 15.32
CA LEU A 262 25.58 -4.77 15.76
C LEU A 262 25.82 -5.22 17.21
N ILE A 263 24.82 -5.05 18.08
CA ILE A 263 24.82 -5.46 19.50
C ILE A 263 24.13 -6.81 19.65
N SER A 264 22.95 -6.95 19.05
CA SER A 264 22.17 -8.17 19.16
C SER A 264 21.31 -8.36 17.92
N SER A 265 21.01 -9.60 17.59
CA SER A 265 20.18 -9.98 16.45
C SER A 265 19.24 -11.10 16.87
N ARG A 266 17.94 -10.82 16.92
CA ARG A 266 16.91 -11.80 17.32
C ARG A 266 16.06 -12.22 16.12
N PRO A 267 15.85 -13.53 15.87
CA PRO A 267 14.92 -13.99 14.85
C PRO A 267 13.50 -13.48 15.09
N VAL A 268 12.82 -13.05 14.03
CA VAL A 268 11.42 -12.61 14.03
C VAL A 268 10.57 -13.58 13.22
N SER A 269 11.00 -13.91 12.00
CA SER A 269 10.30 -14.88 11.16
C SER A 269 11.18 -15.42 10.05
N ARG A 270 10.96 -16.67 9.66
CA ARG A 270 11.52 -17.27 8.44
C ARG A 270 10.40 -17.47 7.44
N THR A 271 10.57 -16.97 6.22
CA THR A 271 9.57 -17.08 5.16
C THR A 271 10.18 -17.58 3.86
N ALA A 272 9.39 -18.33 3.10
CA ALA A 272 9.69 -18.73 1.75
C ALA A 272 8.41 -18.69 0.93
N ALA A 273 8.49 -18.15 -0.27
CA ALA A 273 7.35 -18.04 -1.17
C ALA A 273 7.73 -18.44 -2.58
N PHE A 274 6.76 -19.00 -3.30
CA PHE A 274 6.80 -19.12 -4.75
C PHE A 274 5.45 -18.66 -5.31
N VAL A 275 5.47 -17.55 -6.03
CA VAL A 275 4.33 -17.01 -6.76
C VAL A 275 4.47 -17.41 -8.22
N PHE A 276 3.41 -17.89 -8.86
CA PHE A 276 3.51 -18.58 -10.15
C PHE A 276 2.27 -18.48 -11.03
N TYR A 277 2.45 -18.81 -12.32
CA TYR A 277 1.41 -19.20 -13.26
C TYR A 277 1.80 -20.50 -13.98
N ILE A 278 0.81 -21.28 -14.41
CA ILE A 278 0.94 -22.51 -15.20
C ILE A 278 0.05 -22.37 -16.44
N GLY A 279 0.67 -22.16 -17.59
CA GLY A 279 -0.02 -21.83 -18.84
C GLY A 279 -0.89 -20.59 -18.68
N ASP A 280 -2.10 -20.64 -19.24
CA ASP A 280 -3.11 -19.57 -19.16
C ASP A 280 -4.22 -19.86 -18.13
N ARG A 281 -4.10 -20.94 -17.36
CA ARG A 281 -5.22 -21.49 -16.58
C ARG A 281 -5.06 -21.40 -15.08
N TYR A 282 -3.85 -21.63 -14.56
CA TYR A 282 -3.61 -21.62 -13.14
C TYR A 282 -2.59 -20.55 -12.80
N PHE A 283 -2.81 -19.89 -11.68
CA PHE A 283 -1.86 -18.99 -11.05
C PHE A 283 -2.10 -19.00 -9.55
N GLY A 284 -1.11 -18.59 -8.77
CA GLY A 284 -1.23 -18.58 -7.33
C GLY A 284 0.08 -18.35 -6.62
N ILE A 285 0.07 -18.65 -5.34
CA ILE A 285 1.23 -18.55 -4.47
C ILE A 285 1.24 -19.73 -3.49
N LEU A 286 2.43 -20.23 -3.21
CA LEU A 286 2.68 -21.13 -2.09
C LEU A 286 3.66 -20.46 -1.13
N THR A 287 3.28 -20.41 0.14
CA THR A 287 4.06 -19.80 1.21
C THR A 287 4.34 -20.80 2.32
N ALA A 288 5.59 -20.85 2.77
CA ALA A 288 5.99 -21.46 4.03
C ALA A 288 6.45 -20.34 4.97
N SER A 289 5.91 -20.30 6.19
CA SER A 289 6.23 -19.25 7.16
C SER A 289 6.31 -19.84 8.57
N ILE A 290 7.33 -19.43 9.31
CA ILE A 290 7.47 -19.70 10.74
C ILE A 290 7.73 -18.36 11.43
N THR A 291 6.89 -18.03 12.39
CA THR A 291 6.94 -16.76 13.14
C THR A 291 7.49 -16.97 14.55
N GLY A 292 8.04 -15.91 15.13
CA GLY A 292 8.56 -15.90 16.49
C GLY A 292 10.01 -16.36 16.60
N LYS A 293 10.51 -16.37 17.83
CA LYS A 293 11.93 -16.66 18.14
C LYS A 293 12.39 -18.03 17.64
N VAL A 294 11.49 -19.02 17.61
CA VAL A 294 11.75 -20.38 17.14
C VAL A 294 12.14 -20.43 15.66
N SER A 295 11.77 -19.42 14.87
CA SER A 295 12.13 -19.33 13.45
C SER A 295 13.65 -19.44 13.21
N GLY A 296 14.48 -19.01 14.16
CA GLY A 296 15.93 -19.14 14.08
C GLY A 296 16.46 -20.59 14.09
N GLN A 297 15.63 -21.57 14.45
CA GLN A 297 15.97 -22.99 14.42
C GLN A 297 15.69 -23.64 13.06
N TYR A 298 15.01 -22.94 12.16
CA TYR A 298 14.60 -23.49 10.87
C TYR A 298 15.44 -22.93 9.72
N GLN A 299 15.88 -23.82 8.85
CA GLN A 299 16.62 -23.48 7.64
C GLN A 299 15.87 -24.00 6.41
N PHE A 300 15.11 -23.12 5.76
CA PHE A 300 14.48 -23.41 4.47
C PHE A 300 14.52 -22.20 3.55
N THR A 301 14.41 -22.46 2.24
CA THR A 301 14.36 -21.46 1.17
C THR A 301 13.11 -21.65 0.32
N SER A 302 12.95 -20.83 -0.71
CA SER A 302 11.91 -20.99 -1.74
C SER A 302 11.92 -22.35 -2.44
N ALA A 303 12.98 -23.15 -2.29
CA ALA A 303 13.01 -24.53 -2.77
C ALA A 303 11.89 -25.38 -2.17
N LEU A 304 11.46 -25.11 -0.94
CA LEU A 304 10.36 -25.83 -0.28
C LEU A 304 9.00 -25.61 -0.99
N PRO A 305 8.48 -24.37 -1.13
CA PRO A 305 7.22 -24.14 -1.84
C PRO A 305 7.29 -24.52 -3.34
N VAL A 306 8.45 -24.37 -3.99
CA VAL A 306 8.65 -24.84 -5.37
C VAL A 306 8.51 -26.38 -5.45
N THR A 307 9.14 -27.12 -4.54
CA THR A 307 9.01 -28.59 -4.50
C THR A 307 7.58 -29.01 -4.15
N ALA A 308 6.91 -28.32 -3.24
CA ALA A 308 5.51 -28.58 -2.93
C ALA A 308 4.61 -28.43 -4.18
N LEU A 309 4.82 -27.39 -5.00
CA LEU A 309 4.09 -27.23 -6.26
C LEU A 309 4.33 -28.41 -7.22
N ARG A 310 5.58 -28.88 -7.32
CA ARG A 310 5.91 -30.03 -8.16
C ARG A 310 5.14 -31.28 -7.75
N PHE A 311 4.96 -31.53 -6.45
CA PHE A 311 4.19 -32.67 -5.97
C PHE A 311 2.70 -32.58 -6.31
N LEU A 312 2.17 -31.38 -6.52
CA LEU A 312 0.80 -31.17 -7.00
C LEU A 312 0.65 -31.40 -8.52
N ALA A 313 1.75 -31.56 -9.27
CA ALA A 313 1.72 -31.65 -10.71
C ALA A 313 0.86 -32.80 -11.27
N PRO A 314 0.84 -34.03 -10.71
CA PRO A 314 -0.01 -35.11 -11.22
C PRO A 314 -1.51 -34.74 -11.24
N GLU A 315 -2.00 -34.15 -10.15
CA GLU A 315 -3.40 -33.70 -10.03
C GLU A 315 -3.72 -32.55 -10.98
N ILE A 316 -2.82 -31.58 -11.08
CA ILE A 316 -2.98 -30.43 -11.98
C ILE A 316 -2.96 -30.89 -13.45
N ASN A 317 -2.03 -31.79 -13.82
CA ASN A 317 -1.92 -32.34 -15.17
C ASN A 317 -3.14 -33.16 -15.56
N ALA A 318 -3.70 -33.95 -14.62
CA ALA A 318 -4.94 -34.69 -14.84
C ALA A 318 -6.11 -33.74 -15.17
N ARG A 319 -6.24 -32.62 -14.45
CA ARG A 319 -7.28 -31.60 -14.71
C ARG A 319 -7.04 -30.85 -16.03
N LEU A 320 -5.78 -30.55 -16.35
CA LEU A 320 -5.40 -29.91 -17.62
C LEU A 320 -5.74 -30.80 -18.82
N SER A 321 -5.59 -32.12 -18.68
CA SER A 321 -5.87 -33.10 -19.74
C SER A 321 -7.37 -33.37 -19.94
N ARG A 322 -8.17 -33.48 -18.85
CA ARG A 322 -9.62 -33.76 -18.94
C ARG A 322 -10.43 -32.67 -19.65
N ASN A 323 -10.06 -31.40 -19.47
CA ASN A 323 -10.85 -30.26 -19.93
C ASN A 323 -10.53 -29.75 -21.35
N VAL A 324 -9.71 -30.48 -22.12
CA VAL A 324 -9.66 -30.31 -23.58
C VAL A 324 -10.82 -31.08 -24.23
N VAL A 325 -11.20 -32.23 -23.66
CA VAL A 325 -12.31 -33.06 -24.17
C VAL A 325 -13.68 -32.43 -23.92
N ALA A 326 -13.86 -31.69 -22.80
CA ALA A 326 -15.13 -31.02 -22.49
C ALA A 326 -15.42 -29.76 -23.33
N ARG A 327 -14.42 -29.21 -24.05
CA ARG A 327 -14.61 -28.02 -24.91
C ARG A 327 -15.04 -28.38 -26.34
N THR A 328 -14.96 -29.64 -26.75
CA THR A 328 -15.38 -30.12 -28.08
C THR A 328 -16.82 -30.61 -28.15
N ALA A 329 -17.59 -30.53 -27.07
CA ALA A 329 -19.02 -30.85 -27.10
C ALA A 329 -19.83 -29.69 -26.51
N THR A 330 -20.21 -28.73 -27.36
CA THR A 330 -21.41 -27.94 -27.11
C THR A 330 -22.57 -28.70 -27.78
N PRO A 331 -23.49 -29.33 -27.04
CA PRO A 331 -24.76 -29.73 -27.64
C PRO A 331 -25.48 -28.43 -28.00
N ALA A 332 -25.76 -28.24 -29.28
CA ALA A 332 -26.71 -27.22 -29.71
C ALA A 332 -28.02 -27.49 -28.98
N LEU A 333 -28.47 -26.54 -28.15
CA LEU A 333 -29.84 -26.52 -27.68
C LEU A 333 -30.72 -26.29 -28.91
N THR A 334 -31.30 -27.38 -29.43
CA THR A 334 -32.38 -27.35 -30.40
C THR A 334 -33.57 -26.64 -29.76
N ALA A 335 -33.86 -25.44 -30.26
CA ALA A 335 -35.13 -24.78 -30.01
C ALA A 335 -36.24 -25.66 -30.60
N GLN A 336 -37.02 -26.30 -29.73
CA GLN A 336 -38.28 -26.90 -30.14
C GLN A 336 -39.28 -25.77 -30.38
N THR A 337 -39.56 -25.52 -31.65
CA THR A 337 -40.69 -24.75 -32.14
C THR A 337 -41.98 -25.38 -31.59
N GLN A 338 -42.72 -24.66 -30.75
CA GLN A 338 -44.10 -25.04 -30.43
C GLN A 338 -44.99 -24.67 -31.63
N GLU A 339 -45.39 -25.68 -32.38
CA GLU A 339 -46.54 -25.64 -33.28
C GLU A 339 -47.85 -25.72 -32.48
N GLY A 340 -48.79 -24.80 -32.78
CA GLY A 340 -50.24 -24.92 -32.59
C GLY A 340 -50.75 -24.95 -31.14
N VAL A 341 -51.92 -24.44 -30.78
CA VAL A 341 -53.20 -24.56 -31.48
C VAL A 341 -54.15 -23.47 -30.96
N SER A 342 -54.85 -22.81 -31.88
CA SER A 342 -56.03 -21.99 -31.62
C SER A 342 -57.12 -22.76 -30.87
N ARG A 343 -57.67 -22.15 -29.82
CA ARG A 343 -59.12 -22.03 -29.59
C ARG A 343 -59.41 -20.97 -28.55
#